data_AF-A0A4R4N279-F1
#
_entry.id   AF-A0A4R4N279-F1
#
_cell.length_a   1.000
_cell.length_b   1.000
_cell.length_c   1.000
_cell.angle_alpha   90.00
_cell.angle_beta   90.00
_cell.angle_gamma   90.00
#
_symmetry.space_group_name_H-M   'P 1'
#
loop_
_entity.id
_entity.type
_entity.pdbx_description
1 polymer ?
#
loop_
_entity_poly.entity_id
_entity_poly.type
_entity_poly.pdbx_seq_one_letter_code
_entity_poly.pdbx_strand_id
1 'polypeptide(L)'
;MRVTRRGFLLSGLVGGAALLSGAGSGRPPPAEADAPSGYATLPDVPPPGLKARRLGPTGGGLLFLAPFRGTGSADALIVDDTGEPVWIHRSEQLITDVRVQVFEGEPVLTYWEG
;
A
#
# COMPACT_ATOMS: atom_id res chain seq x y z
N MET A 1 -4.75 -35.42 2.19
CA MET A 1 -4.46 -35.57 3.63
C MET A 1 -4.61 -34.21 4.29
N ARG A 2 -5.64 -34.05 5.13
CA ARG A 2 -5.94 -32.84 5.88
C ARG A 2 -5.10 -32.84 7.16
N VAL A 3 -4.26 -31.84 7.37
CA VAL A 3 -3.54 -31.66 8.64
C VAL A 3 -4.25 -30.56 9.42
N THR A 4 -4.98 -30.99 10.46
CA THR A 4 -5.76 -30.16 11.36
C THR A 4 -4.91 -29.63 12.51
N ARG A 5 -5.03 -28.32 12.77
CA ARG A 5 -4.42 -27.60 13.88
C ARG A 5 -5.07 -28.01 15.21
N ARG A 6 -4.39 -28.83 16.02
CA ARG A 6 -4.63 -28.96 17.47
C ARG A 6 -3.63 -29.95 18.06
N GLY A 7 -2.82 -29.50 19.02
CA GLY A 7 -2.08 -30.37 19.92
C GLY A 7 -0.57 -30.22 19.82
N PHE A 8 -0.03 -29.17 20.43
CA PHE A 8 1.27 -29.28 21.09
C PHE A 8 1.18 -28.51 22.41
N LEU A 9 0.62 -29.18 23.40
CA LEU A 9 0.72 -28.77 24.80
C LEU A 9 1.89 -29.51 25.44
N LEU A 10 2.74 -28.71 26.10
CA LEU A 10 3.27 -28.95 27.44
C LEU A 10 4.11 -30.22 27.68
N SER A 11 5.43 -30.04 27.77
CA SER A 11 6.26 -30.74 28.76
C SER A 11 7.65 -30.08 28.87
N GLY A 12 8.02 -29.67 30.08
CA GLY A 12 9.36 -29.17 30.40
C GLY A 12 9.38 -28.28 31.65
N LEU A 13 9.36 -28.89 32.83
CA LEU A 13 9.46 -28.23 34.13
C LEU A 13 10.92 -28.24 34.62
N VAL A 14 11.29 -27.18 35.37
CA VAL A 14 12.38 -27.04 36.37
C VAL A 14 13.74 -26.50 35.91
N GLY A 15 14.08 -25.28 36.39
CA GLY A 15 15.45 -24.91 36.70
C GLY A 15 15.82 -23.43 36.55
N GLY A 16 15.89 -22.69 37.67
CA GLY A 16 16.77 -21.53 37.81
C GLY A 16 16.17 -20.14 37.59
N ALA A 17 16.01 -19.40 38.69
CA ALA A 17 15.75 -17.96 38.66
C ALA A 17 17.03 -17.18 38.30
N ALA A 18 16.96 -16.35 37.26
CA ALA A 18 17.83 -15.19 37.09
C ALA A 18 17.05 -14.10 36.32
N LEU A 19 16.82 -12.98 37.00
CA LEU A 19 16.22 -11.77 36.46
C LEU A 19 17.16 -11.16 35.42
N LEU A 20 16.72 -11.09 34.16
CA LEU A 20 17.21 -10.09 33.22
C LEU A 20 16.00 -9.44 32.55
N SER A 21 15.64 -8.27 33.08
CA SER A 21 14.88 -7.24 32.40
C SER A 21 15.57 -6.90 31.08
N GLY A 22 15.21 -7.61 30.01
CA GLY A 22 15.45 -7.15 28.66
C GLY A 22 14.36 -6.16 28.32
N ALA A 23 14.67 -4.87 28.46
CA ALA A 23 13.81 -3.79 27.99
C ALA A 23 13.38 -4.09 26.56
N GLY A 24 12.11 -4.47 26.39
CA GLY A 24 11.46 -4.44 25.11
C GLY A 24 11.44 -2.98 24.69
N SER A 25 12.48 -2.54 23.99
CA SER A 25 12.40 -1.41 23.09
C SER A 25 11.47 -1.83 21.96
N GLY A 26 10.18 -1.95 22.29
CA GLY A 26 9.12 -1.91 21.31
C GLY A 26 9.32 -0.56 20.65
N ARG A 27 9.99 -0.58 19.49
CA ARG A 27 9.93 0.55 18.56
C ARG A 27 8.42 0.83 18.47
N PRO A 28 7.94 2.00 18.93
CA PRO A 28 6.54 2.32 18.74
C PRO A 28 6.25 2.09 17.26
N PRO A 29 5.08 1.50 16.92
CA PRO A 29 4.70 1.41 15.52
C PRO A 29 4.97 2.79 14.92
N PRO A 30 5.60 2.88 13.72
CA PRO A 30 5.81 4.17 13.08
C PRO A 30 4.51 4.93 13.23
N ALA A 31 4.56 6.12 13.85
CA ALA A 31 3.37 6.95 13.99
C ALA A 31 2.72 6.95 12.61
N GLU A 32 1.46 6.52 12.54
CA GLU A 32 0.68 6.59 11.30
C GLU A 32 0.71 8.08 10.98
N ALA A 33 1.58 8.45 10.03
CA ALA A 33 1.74 9.85 9.66
C ALA A 33 0.33 10.30 9.28
N ASP A 34 -0.17 11.34 9.97
CA ASP A 34 -1.45 11.92 9.62
C ASP A 34 -1.43 12.15 8.11
N ALA A 35 -2.38 11.51 7.42
CA ALA A 35 -2.47 11.64 5.97
C ALA A 35 -2.51 13.15 5.67
N PRO A 36 -1.70 13.63 4.70
CA PRO A 36 -1.68 15.05 4.37
C PRO A 36 -3.10 15.55 4.15
N SER A 37 -3.40 16.76 4.64
CA SER A 37 -4.69 17.41 4.50
C SER A 37 -4.89 17.86 3.05
N GLY A 38 -5.16 16.90 2.16
CA GLY A 38 -5.36 17.12 0.72
C GLY A 38 -4.08 17.27 -0.09
N TYR A 39 -4.24 17.28 -1.42
CA TYR A 39 -3.12 17.43 -2.37
C TYR A 39 -2.88 18.90 -2.70
N ALA A 40 -1.62 19.27 -2.92
CA ALA A 40 -1.26 20.63 -3.31
C ALA A 40 -1.96 21.11 -4.60
N THR A 41 -2.15 20.22 -5.57
CA THR A 41 -2.79 20.52 -6.86
C THR A 41 -4.27 20.14 -6.90
N LEU A 42 -4.73 19.29 -5.98
CA LEU A 42 -6.11 18.83 -5.86
C LEU A 42 -6.58 18.94 -4.38
N PRO A 43 -6.69 20.17 -3.83
CA PRO A 43 -6.94 20.37 -2.40
C PRO A 43 -8.32 19.87 -1.95
N ASP A 44 -9.31 19.89 -2.85
CA ASP A 44 -10.68 19.45 -2.57
C ASP A 44 -10.91 17.95 -2.84
N VAL A 45 -9.87 17.22 -3.26
CA VAL A 45 -9.98 15.78 -3.52
C VAL A 45 -9.54 15.00 -2.29
N PRO A 46 -10.42 14.17 -1.73
CA PRO A 46 -10.03 13.32 -0.61
C PRO A 46 -8.93 12.35 -1.06
N PRO A 47 -7.93 12.05 -0.22
CA PRO A 47 -6.95 11.02 -0.51
C PRO A 47 -7.61 9.68 -0.86
N PRO A 48 -7.10 8.93 -1.86
CA PRO A 48 -7.63 7.62 -2.18
C PRO A 48 -7.41 6.68 -0.99
N GLY A 49 -8.22 5.62 -0.90
CA GLY A 49 -8.10 4.56 0.12
C GLY A 49 -6.88 3.65 -0.09
N LEU A 50 -5.71 4.23 -0.36
CA LEU A 50 -4.46 3.55 -0.60
C LEU A 50 -3.64 3.49 0.70
N LYS A 51 -3.14 2.31 1.05
CA LYS A 51 -2.12 2.15 2.09
C LYS A 51 -0.86 1.53 1.50
N ALA A 52 0.17 2.34 1.33
CA ALA A 52 1.48 1.87 0.92
C ALA A 52 2.27 1.36 2.14
N ARG A 53 2.90 0.19 2.01
CA ARG A 53 3.81 -0.35 3.03
C ARG A 53 5.15 -0.66 2.38
N ARG A 54 6.22 -0.05 2.89
CA ARG A 54 7.59 -0.31 2.47
C ARG A 54 8.26 -1.24 3.48
N LEU A 55 8.85 -2.32 3.01
CA LEU A 55 9.56 -3.30 3.85
C LEU A 55 11.10 -3.14 3.79
N GLY A 56 11.57 -2.18 2.99
CA GLY A 56 12.98 -1.89 2.75
C GLY A 56 13.12 -0.72 1.76
N PRO A 57 14.34 -0.45 1.29
CA PRO A 57 14.58 0.54 0.25
C PRO A 57 13.78 0.21 -1.02
N THR A 58 13.15 1.22 -1.60
CA THR A 58 12.49 1.17 -2.91
C THR A 58 13.41 1.78 -3.97
N GLY A 59 13.32 1.27 -5.20
CA GLY A 59 13.96 1.94 -6.34
C GLY A 59 13.15 3.18 -6.72
N GLY A 60 13.82 4.25 -7.12
CA GLY A 60 13.14 5.44 -7.63
C GLY A 60 12.33 5.10 -8.88
N GLY A 61 11.15 5.70 -9.00
CA GLY A 61 10.27 5.48 -10.15
C GLY A 61 8.81 5.77 -9.83
N LEU A 62 7.96 5.41 -10.78
CA LEU A 62 6.52 5.58 -10.72
C LEU A 62 5.84 4.22 -10.82
N LEU A 63 4.82 4.01 -9.99
CA LEU A 63 3.95 2.84 -10.05
C LEU A 63 2.57 3.27 -10.55
N PHE A 64 2.09 2.57 -11.58
CA PHE A 64 0.81 2.83 -12.24
C PHE A 64 -0.21 1.83 -11.69
N LEU A 65 -1.27 2.36 -11.07
CA LEU A 65 -2.25 1.57 -10.32
C LEU A 65 -3.64 1.77 -10.90
N ALA A 66 -4.31 0.66 -11.18
CA ALA A 66 -5.71 0.61 -11.58
C ALA A 66 -6.36 -0.61 -10.89
N PRO A 67 -6.87 -0.45 -9.65
CA PRO A 67 -7.34 -1.57 -8.85
C PRO A 67 -8.57 -2.24 -9.47
N PHE A 68 -8.36 -3.42 -10.06
CA PHE A 68 -9.44 -4.22 -10.63
C PHE A 68 -10.01 -5.14 -9.55
N ARG A 69 -10.95 -4.67 -8.70
CA ARG A 69 -12.02 -5.46 -8.01
C ARG A 69 -13.00 -4.59 -7.20
N GLY A 70 -14.29 -4.68 -7.56
CA GLY A 70 -15.43 -4.74 -6.62
C GLY A 70 -16.10 -3.43 -6.16
N THR A 71 -17.27 -3.15 -6.76
CA THR A 71 -18.41 -2.34 -6.24
C THR A 71 -18.34 -0.80 -6.22
N GLY A 72 -17.34 -0.15 -6.80
CA GLY A 72 -17.33 1.31 -6.88
C GLY A 72 -16.31 1.84 -7.86
N SER A 73 -16.43 3.13 -8.16
CA SER A 73 -15.46 3.94 -8.90
C SER A 73 -14.03 3.60 -8.44
N ALA A 74 -13.18 3.26 -9.40
CA ALA A 74 -11.77 2.96 -9.17
C ALA A 74 -10.95 4.03 -9.88
N ASP A 75 -10.36 4.93 -9.09
CA ASP A 75 -9.48 5.95 -9.61
C ASP A 75 -8.21 5.31 -10.20
N ALA A 76 -7.71 5.88 -11.29
CA ALA A 76 -6.37 5.60 -11.77
C ALA A 76 -5.37 6.46 -10.99
N LEU A 77 -4.32 5.82 -10.48
CA LEU A 77 -3.31 6.48 -9.67
C LEU A 77 -1.92 6.24 -10.26
N ILE A 78 -1.08 7.27 -10.21
CA ILE A 78 0.36 7.12 -10.32
C ILE A 78 0.95 7.51 -8.96
N VAL A 79 1.75 6.64 -8.38
CA VAL A 79 2.40 6.88 -7.09
C VAL A 79 3.92 6.86 -7.22
N ASP A 80 4.59 7.64 -6.39
CA ASP A 80 6.05 7.62 -6.30
C ASP A 80 6.57 6.43 -5.48
N ASP A 81 7.89 6.37 -5.27
CA ASP A 81 8.57 5.31 -4.54
C ASP A 81 8.34 5.36 -3.01
N THR A 82 7.70 6.40 -2.51
CA THR A 82 7.21 6.50 -1.12
C THR A 82 5.79 5.99 -0.97
N GLY A 83 5.05 5.92 -2.07
CA GLY A 83 3.64 5.57 -2.13
C GLY A 83 2.71 6.79 -2.17
N GLU A 84 3.25 8.00 -2.36
CA GLU A 84 2.47 9.23 -2.47
C GLU A 84 1.86 9.35 -3.87
N PRO A 85 0.54 9.58 -3.99
CA PRO A 85 -0.08 9.86 -5.29
C PRO A 85 0.43 11.17 -5.89
N VAL A 86 1.03 11.08 -7.08
CA VAL A 86 1.52 12.22 -7.86
C VAL A 86 0.61 12.54 -9.04
N TRP A 87 -0.31 11.65 -9.37
CA TRP A 87 -1.36 11.86 -10.36
C TRP A 87 -2.59 11.02 -10.00
N ILE A 88 -3.77 11.62 -10.20
CA ILE A 88 -5.06 11.02 -9.90
C ILE A 88 -6.00 11.32 -11.07
N HIS A 89 -6.63 10.28 -11.62
CA HIS A 89 -7.75 10.42 -12.53
C HIS A 89 -8.97 9.71 -11.96
N ARG A 90 -10.04 10.48 -11.81
CA ARG A 90 -11.30 10.01 -11.25
C ARG A 90 -12.29 9.72 -12.37
N SER A 91 -12.97 8.59 -12.26
CA SER A 91 -14.07 8.22 -13.14
C SER A 91 -15.18 7.55 -12.33
N GLU A 92 -16.41 7.69 -12.82
CA GLU A 92 -17.58 6.95 -12.32
C GLU A 92 -17.65 5.52 -12.90
N GLN A 93 -16.80 5.21 -13.89
CA GLN A 93 -16.67 3.89 -14.52
C GLN A 93 -15.41 3.16 -14.01
N LEU A 94 -15.28 1.88 -14.37
CA LEU A 94 -14.09 1.12 -14.03
C LEU A 94 -12.93 1.57 -14.92
N ILE A 95 -11.82 1.96 -14.29
CA ILE A 95 -10.56 2.17 -14.99
C ILE A 95 -9.66 0.96 -14.81
N THR A 96 -9.07 0.50 -15.91
CA THR A 96 -8.01 -0.51 -15.89
C THR A 96 -6.90 -0.12 -16.86
N ASP A 97 -5.83 -0.90 -16.85
CA ASP A 97 -4.82 -0.84 -17.89
C ASP A 97 -4.10 0.51 -18.03
N VAL A 98 -3.89 1.19 -16.90
CA VAL A 98 -3.20 2.49 -16.85
C VAL A 98 -1.72 2.29 -17.15
N ARG A 99 -1.22 2.84 -18.25
CA ARG A 99 0.16 2.67 -18.71
C ARG A 99 0.63 3.80 -19.61
N VAL A 100 1.94 3.88 -19.81
CA VAL A 100 2.52 4.73 -20.85
C VAL A 100 2.49 3.98 -22.18
N GLN A 101 2.02 4.63 -23.24
CA GLN A 101 2.11 4.18 -24.63
C GLN A 101 2.69 5.29 -25.51
N VAL A 102 2.94 4.98 -26.78
CA VAL A 102 3.41 5.95 -27.76
C VAL A 102 2.28 6.24 -28.75
N PHE A 103 1.95 7.52 -28.90
CA PHE A 103 1.00 8.01 -29.89
C PHE A 103 1.66 9.12 -30.69
N GLU A 104 1.69 8.98 -32.02
CA GLU A 104 2.36 9.94 -32.93
C GLU A 104 3.82 10.24 -32.59
N GLY A 105 4.52 9.27 -31.97
CA GLY A 105 5.93 9.42 -31.56
C GLY A 105 6.12 9.98 -30.16
N GLU A 106 5.03 10.41 -29.50
CA GLU A 106 5.08 11.02 -28.17
C GLU A 106 4.62 10.04 -27.07
N PRO A 107 5.23 10.07 -25.87
CA PRO A 107 4.77 9.30 -24.74
C PRO A 107 3.45 9.87 -24.22
N VAL A 108 2.43 9.03 -24.16
CA VAL A 108 1.10 9.38 -23.65
C VAL A 108 0.68 8.41 -22.55
N LEU A 109 -0.06 8.93 -21.58
CA LEU A 109 -0.74 8.10 -20.59
C LEU A 109 -2.04 7.57 -21.19
N THR A 110 -2.22 6.25 -21.17
CA THR A 110 -3.43 5.59 -21.64
C THR A 110 -4.02 4.72 -20.55
N TYR A 111 -5.33 4.45 -20.68
CA TYR A 111 -6.10 3.58 -19.82
C TYR A 111 -7.33 3.08 -20.56
N TRP A 112 -7.92 1.99 -20.09
CA TRP A 112 -9.24 1.55 -20.51
C TRP A 112 -10.29 2.04 -19.51
N GLU A 113 -11.44 2.47 -20.02
CA GLU A 113 -12.60 2.91 -19.24
C GLU A 113 -13.88 2.25 -19.78
N GLY A 114 -14.71 1.71 -18.88
CA GLY A 114 -16.04 1.15 -19.21
C GLY A 114 -16.59 0.18 -18.18
#